data_AF-A0A7S1AJ45-F1
#
_entry.id   AF-A0A7S1AJ45-F1
#
_cell.length_a   1.000
_cell.length_b   1.000
_cell.length_c   1.000
_cell.angle_alpha   90.00
_cell.angle_beta   90.00
_cell.angle_gamma   90.00
#
_symmetry.space_group_name_H-M   'P 1'
#
loop_
_entity.id
_entity.type
_entity.pdbx_description
1 polymer ?
#
loop_
_entity_poly.entity_id
_entity_poly.type
_entity_poly.pdbx_seq_one_letter_code
_entity_poly.pdbx_strand_id
1 'polypeptide(L)'
;HDEFQEEMDDVEADIGAIVISFLVTQAVRHMITGQYPATSHLQIQSGHELVHDPGHVVHTPFQRWFMLGWAIGLTVFTALAVPALDSLTSDNYFKQRVIRAMKVTCVMMVAWGYLLWGQWQFHEVLFHGDRMYGQMVFALVASFVCLGVLVLIGKWMERRHQSVQETNTMTITVTGVSLVAAWSWEFCFNTAFDIIGE
;
A
#
# COMPACT_ATOMS: atom_id res chain seq x y z
N HIS A 1 -8.49 -14.15 -29.40
CA HIS A 1 -9.45 -14.50 -28.34
C HIS A 1 -8.66 -15.03 -27.16
N ASP A 2 -7.72 -15.93 -27.43
CA ASP A 2 -6.76 -16.47 -26.45
C ASP A 2 -5.89 -15.39 -25.79
N GLU A 3 -5.35 -14.43 -26.55
CA GLU A 3 -4.56 -13.32 -25.99
C GLU A 3 -5.34 -12.45 -24.99
N PHE A 4 -6.60 -12.12 -25.31
CA PHE A 4 -7.46 -11.37 -24.39
C PHE A 4 -7.79 -12.16 -23.12
N GLN A 5 -7.96 -13.48 -23.24
CA GLN A 5 -8.18 -14.34 -22.08
C GLN A 5 -6.93 -14.42 -21.20
N GLU A 6 -5.74 -14.52 -21.80
CA GLU A 6 -4.46 -14.51 -21.08
C GLU A 6 -4.23 -13.17 -20.35
N GLU A 7 -4.49 -12.04 -21.00
CA GLU A 7 -4.40 -10.72 -20.36
C GLU A 7 -5.41 -10.56 -19.22
N MET A 8 -6.65 -11.01 -19.41
CA MET A 8 -7.68 -10.94 -18.37
C MET A 8 -7.30 -11.80 -17.14
N ASP A 9 -6.73 -12.98 -17.38
CA ASP A 9 -6.22 -13.88 -16.35
C ASP A 9 -5.08 -13.23 -15.54
N ASP A 10 -4.17 -12.54 -16.21
CA ASP A 10 -3.07 -11.80 -15.58
C ASP A 10 -3.62 -10.66 -14.69
N VAL A 11 -4.60 -9.90 -15.19
CA VAL A 11 -5.28 -8.84 -14.43
C VAL A 11 -6.01 -9.40 -13.22
N GLU A 12 -6.73 -10.52 -13.36
CA GLU A 12 -7.42 -11.17 -12.24
C GLU A 12 -6.45 -11.61 -11.14
N ALA A 13 -5.29 -12.16 -11.52
CA ALA A 13 -4.25 -12.56 -10.57
C ALA A 13 -3.64 -11.35 -9.84
N ASP A 14 -3.44 -10.23 -10.53
CA ASP A 14 -2.95 -9.00 -9.92
C ASP A 14 -3.97 -8.40 -8.95
N ILE A 15 -5.26 -8.39 -9.31
CA ILE A 15 -6.35 -7.98 -8.39
C ILE A 15 -6.36 -8.89 -7.16
N GLY A 16 -6.29 -10.21 -7.36
CA GLY A 16 -6.21 -11.18 -6.26
C GLY A 16 -5.02 -10.91 -5.33
N ALA A 17 -3.85 -10.65 -5.90
CA ALA A 17 -2.64 -10.30 -5.15
C ALA A 17 -2.81 -9.00 -4.33
N ILE A 18 -3.43 -7.98 -4.92
CA ILE A 18 -3.74 -6.72 -4.23
C ILE A 18 -4.67 -6.98 -3.04
N VAL A 19 -5.76 -7.72 -3.25
CA VAL A 19 -6.73 -8.05 -2.18
C VAL A 19 -6.08 -8.87 -1.07
N ILE A 20 -5.28 -9.89 -1.41
CA ILE A 20 -4.54 -10.69 -0.42
C ILE A 20 -3.59 -9.81 0.38
N SER A 21 -2.80 -8.95 -0.28
CA SER A 21 -1.87 -8.03 0.39
C SER A 21 -2.59 -7.12 1.38
N PHE A 22 -3.78 -6.64 1.02
CA PHE A 22 -4.62 -5.82 1.88
C PHE A 22 -5.13 -6.62 3.08
N LEU A 23 -5.71 -7.80 2.86
CA LEU A 23 -6.21 -8.68 3.93
C LEU A 23 -5.13 -9.05 4.93
N VAL A 24 -3.93 -9.41 4.46
CA VAL A 24 -2.79 -9.70 5.35
C VAL A 24 -2.40 -8.47 6.14
N THR A 25 -2.32 -7.30 5.49
CA THR A 25 -1.95 -6.06 6.18
C THR A 25 -2.99 -5.66 7.24
N GLN A 26 -4.27 -5.83 6.96
CA GLN A 26 -5.33 -5.62 7.95
C GLN A 26 -5.25 -6.66 9.07
N ALA A 27 -5.04 -7.94 8.78
CA ALA A 27 -4.86 -8.98 9.79
C ALA A 27 -3.71 -8.65 10.76
N VAL A 28 -2.58 -8.16 10.24
CA VAL A 28 -1.45 -7.71 11.06
C VAL A 28 -1.82 -6.49 11.89
N ARG A 29 -2.49 -5.49 11.30
CA ARG A 29 -3.00 -4.32 12.03
C ARG A 29 -3.92 -4.75 13.18
N HIS A 30 -4.81 -5.71 12.95
CA HIS A 30 -5.70 -6.25 13.97
C HIS A 30 -4.94 -6.93 15.11
N MET A 31 -3.92 -7.74 14.78
CA MET A 31 -3.08 -8.38 15.79
C MET A 31 -2.35 -7.36 16.68
N ILE A 32 -2.00 -6.19 16.13
CA ILE A 32 -1.26 -5.13 16.85
C ILE A 32 -2.21 -4.28 17.73
N THR A 33 -3.36 -3.90 17.20
CA THR A 33 -4.28 -2.97 17.90
C THR A 33 -5.15 -3.70 18.93
N GLY A 34 -5.34 -5.01 18.82
CA GLY A 34 -6.01 -5.84 19.83
C GLY A 34 -7.52 -5.57 19.99
N GLN A 35 -8.09 -4.65 19.21
CA GLN A 35 -9.52 -4.35 19.17
C GLN A 35 -10.10 -4.72 17.79
N TYR A 36 -11.31 -5.26 17.83
CA TYR A 36 -12.12 -5.63 16.68
C TYR A 36 -12.84 -4.35 16.19
N PRO A 37 -12.52 -3.76 15.03
CA PRO A 37 -13.46 -2.87 14.39
C PRO A 37 -14.62 -3.73 13.90
N ALA A 38 -15.86 -3.34 14.21
CA ALA A 38 -17.06 -4.09 13.84
C ALA A 38 -17.02 -4.44 12.34
N THR A 39 -17.02 -5.75 12.06
CA THR A 39 -16.69 -6.40 10.79
C THR A 39 -17.77 -6.28 9.70
N SER A 40 -18.25 -5.08 9.39
CA SER A 40 -19.14 -4.91 8.21
C SER A 40 -19.03 -3.60 7.46
N HIS A 41 -18.24 -2.62 7.94
CA HIS A 41 -18.15 -1.29 7.32
C HIS A 41 -16.72 -0.85 6.94
N LEU A 42 -15.70 -1.70 7.03
CA LEU A 42 -14.28 -1.30 7.13
C LEU A 42 -13.60 -0.58 5.94
N GLN A 43 -14.18 -0.57 4.75
CA GLN A 43 -13.67 0.29 3.66
C GLN A 43 -14.33 1.69 3.69
N ILE A 44 -15.58 1.77 4.15
CA ILE A 44 -16.33 3.01 4.40
C ILE A 44 -15.94 3.62 5.76
N GLN A 45 -15.58 2.79 6.75
CA GLN A 45 -15.25 3.20 8.11
C GLN A 45 -13.80 3.59 8.31
N SER A 46 -12.91 3.42 7.34
CA SER A 46 -11.65 4.18 7.41
C SER A 46 -11.94 5.69 7.34
N GLY A 47 -12.98 6.11 6.61
CA GLY A 47 -13.56 7.47 6.69
C GLY A 47 -14.51 7.65 7.88
N HIS A 48 -15.38 6.67 8.15
CA HIS A 48 -16.44 6.78 9.17
C HIS A 48 -16.03 6.45 10.63
N GLU A 49 -14.85 5.88 10.92
CA GLU A 49 -14.28 5.78 12.28
C GLU A 49 -13.79 7.15 12.80
N LEU A 50 -13.73 8.15 11.94
CA LEU A 50 -13.56 9.54 12.35
C LEU A 50 -14.90 10.23 12.65
N VAL A 51 -16.04 9.72 12.17
CA VAL A 51 -17.32 10.46 12.21
C VAL A 51 -18.09 10.24 13.51
N HIS A 52 -17.89 9.14 14.25
CA HIS A 52 -18.67 8.92 15.48
C HIS A 52 -17.95 8.14 16.60
N ASP A 53 -17.06 8.80 17.35
CA ASP A 53 -17.01 8.72 18.84
C ASP A 53 -16.01 9.75 19.43
N PRO A 54 -16.26 10.37 20.61
CA PRO A 54 -15.40 11.35 21.27
C PRO A 54 -14.26 10.69 22.07
N GLY A 55 -13.84 9.49 21.69
CA GLY A 55 -12.73 8.75 22.29
C GLY A 55 -11.59 8.61 21.30
N HIS A 56 -10.74 9.64 21.21
CA HIS A 56 -9.46 9.53 20.50
C HIS A 56 -8.74 8.25 20.96
N VAL A 57 -8.67 7.23 20.08
CA VAL A 57 -7.79 6.08 20.29
C VAL A 57 -6.37 6.60 20.10
N VAL A 58 -5.79 7.12 21.17
CA VAL A 58 -4.39 7.56 21.21
C VAL A 58 -3.55 6.30 21.06
N HIS A 59 -3.00 6.05 19.88
CA HIS A 59 -2.12 4.91 19.69
C HIS A 59 -0.87 5.11 20.55
N THR A 60 -0.50 4.05 21.28
CA THR A 60 0.71 4.12 22.12
C THR A 60 1.93 4.24 21.22
N PRO A 61 2.96 5.02 21.61
CA PRO A 61 4.19 5.19 20.82
C PRO A 61 4.80 3.85 20.38
N PHE A 62 4.65 2.82 21.21
CA PHE A 62 5.09 1.46 20.95
C PHE A 62 4.40 0.81 19.74
N GLN A 63 3.09 1.00 19.55
CA GLN A 63 2.34 0.47 18.39
C GLN A 63 2.82 1.11 17.08
N ARG A 64 3.17 2.40 17.11
CA ARG A 64 3.72 3.11 15.94
C ARG A 64 5.12 2.62 15.56
N TRP A 65 6.00 2.46 16.54
CA TRP A 65 7.34 1.92 16.32
C TRP A 65 7.31 0.46 15.85
N PHE A 66 6.36 -0.33 16.35
CA PHE A 66 6.17 -1.71 15.89
C PHE A 66 5.70 -1.76 14.43
N MET A 67 4.76 -0.90 14.02
CA MET A 67 4.33 -0.83 12.64
C MET A 67 5.44 -0.35 11.69
N LEU A 68 6.26 0.63 12.12
CA LEU A 68 7.46 1.03 11.38
C LEU A 68 8.43 -0.16 11.24
N GLY A 69 8.70 -0.87 12.34
CA GLY A 69 9.56 -2.06 12.33
C GLY A 69 9.03 -3.15 11.41
N TRP A 70 7.71 -3.36 11.37
CA TRP A 70 7.04 -4.26 10.45
C TRP A 70 7.22 -3.82 8.99
N ALA A 71 6.99 -2.55 8.66
CA ALA A 71 7.15 -2.03 7.30
C ALA A 71 8.60 -2.12 6.82
N ILE A 72 9.58 -1.79 7.68
CA ILE A 72 11.01 -1.95 7.39
C ILE A 72 11.36 -3.43 7.22
N GLY A 73 10.86 -4.30 8.11
CA GLY A 73 11.04 -5.75 8.01
C GLY A 73 10.50 -6.32 6.71
N LEU A 74 9.30 -5.91 6.30
CA LEU A 74 8.72 -6.26 5.01
C LEU A 74 9.50 -5.69 3.83
N THR A 75 10.10 -4.50 3.97
CA THR A 75 10.94 -3.91 2.93
C THR A 75 12.19 -4.76 2.71
N VAL A 76 12.88 -5.13 3.79
CA VAL A 76 14.06 -6.01 3.73
C VAL A 76 13.67 -7.39 3.20
N PHE A 77 12.56 -7.95 3.70
CA PHE A 77 12.05 -9.23 3.21
C PHE A 77 11.73 -9.18 1.72
N THR A 78 11.04 -8.14 1.24
CA THR A 78 10.69 -7.97 -0.17
C THR A 78 11.93 -7.77 -1.03
N ALA A 79 12.91 -7.01 -0.56
CA ALA A 79 14.18 -6.81 -1.25
C ALA A 79 14.99 -8.12 -1.42
N LEU A 80 14.81 -9.10 -0.54
CA LEU A 80 15.44 -10.43 -0.64
C LEU A 80 14.56 -11.43 -1.41
N ALA A 81 13.24 -11.38 -1.19
CA ALA A 81 12.27 -12.29 -1.78
C ALA A 81 12.11 -12.05 -3.28
N VAL A 82 12.11 -10.79 -3.74
CA VAL A 82 11.93 -10.48 -5.17
C VAL A 82 13.06 -11.06 -6.03
N PRO A 83 14.36 -10.88 -5.70
CA PRO A 83 15.45 -11.54 -6.43
C PRO A 83 15.42 -13.07 -6.34
N ALA A 84 15.02 -13.63 -5.18
CA ALA A 84 14.89 -15.08 -5.02
C ALA A 84 13.77 -15.64 -5.90
N LEU A 85 12.64 -14.96 -5.98
CA LEU A 85 11.51 -15.29 -6.87
C LEU A 85 11.90 -15.14 -8.35
N ASP A 86 12.77 -14.18 -8.69
CA ASP A 86 13.32 -14.03 -10.03
C ASP A 86 14.19 -15.22 -10.45
N SER A 87 14.99 -15.78 -9.54
CA SER A 87 15.83 -16.95 -9.81
C SER A 87 15.03 -18.24 -10.04
N LEU A 88 13.77 -18.28 -9.62
CA LEU A 88 12.86 -19.42 -9.75
C LEU A 88 12.03 -19.39 -11.05
N THR A 89 12.31 -18.45 -11.95
CA THR A 89 11.64 -18.34 -13.25
C THR A 89 11.80 -19.65 -14.02
N SER A 90 10.67 -20.27 -14.38
CA SER A 90 10.60 -21.53 -15.12
C SER A 90 9.80 -21.35 -16.42
N ASP A 91 9.94 -22.27 -17.37
CA ASP A 91 9.18 -22.27 -18.64
C ASP A 91 7.66 -22.43 -18.48
N ASN A 92 7.16 -22.80 -17.29
CA ASN A 92 5.73 -22.96 -17.06
C ASN A 92 5.01 -21.61 -16.86
N TYR A 93 4.07 -21.29 -17.75
CA TYR A 93 3.19 -20.11 -17.67
C TYR A 93 2.55 -19.92 -16.28
N PHE A 94 1.95 -20.98 -15.73
CA PHE A 94 1.30 -20.92 -14.41
C PHE A 94 2.28 -20.54 -13.28
N LYS A 95 3.54 -20.99 -13.34
CA LYS A 95 4.55 -20.62 -12.35
C LYS A 95 4.97 -19.17 -12.49
N GLN A 96 5.09 -18.65 -13.71
CA GLN A 96 5.38 -17.23 -13.94
C GLN A 96 4.26 -16.33 -13.41
N ARG A 97 2.99 -16.73 -13.61
CA ARG A 97 1.81 -16.05 -13.06
C ARG A 97 1.84 -15.99 -11.54
N VAL A 98 2.07 -17.13 -10.87
CA VAL A 98 2.16 -17.18 -9.40
C VAL A 98 3.34 -16.35 -8.88
N ILE A 99 4.50 -16.42 -9.54
CA ILE A 99 5.68 -15.61 -9.17
C ILE A 99 5.36 -14.11 -9.30
N ARG A 100 4.70 -13.68 -10.37
CA ARG A 100 4.26 -12.29 -10.54
C ARG A 100 3.30 -11.87 -9.42
N ALA A 101 2.24 -12.64 -9.17
CA ALA A 101 1.28 -12.36 -8.12
C ALA A 101 1.93 -12.27 -6.72
N MET A 102 2.91 -13.13 -6.43
CA MET A 102 3.69 -13.07 -5.19
C MET A 102 4.52 -11.78 -5.09
N LYS A 103 5.17 -11.35 -6.19
CA LYS A 103 5.91 -10.07 -6.21
C LYS A 103 4.99 -8.88 -5.98
N VAL A 104 3.84 -8.84 -6.66
CA VAL A 104 2.83 -7.79 -6.47
C VAL A 104 2.36 -7.79 -5.02
N THR A 105 2.05 -8.95 -4.45
CA THR A 105 1.62 -9.08 -3.05
C THR A 105 2.68 -8.51 -2.10
N CYS A 106 3.96 -8.87 -2.25
CA CYS A 106 5.03 -8.37 -1.39
C CYS A 106 5.22 -6.85 -1.49
N VAL A 107 5.27 -6.32 -2.71
CA VAL A 107 5.42 -4.88 -2.95
C VAL A 107 4.24 -4.11 -2.37
N MET A 108 3.01 -4.60 -2.58
CA MET A 108 1.80 -3.98 -2.06
C MET A 108 1.73 -4.05 -0.53
N MET A 109 2.15 -5.15 0.11
CA MET A 109 2.23 -5.23 1.57
C MET A 109 3.18 -4.18 2.16
N VAL A 110 4.32 -3.93 1.52
CA VAL A 110 5.25 -2.86 1.92
C VAL A 110 4.59 -1.49 1.78
N ALA A 111 3.94 -1.26 0.64
CA ALA A 111 3.23 -0.03 0.33
C ALA A 111 2.14 0.28 1.37
N TRP A 112 1.30 -0.70 1.71
CA TRP A 112 0.29 -0.57 2.77
C TRP A 112 0.89 -0.29 4.14
N GLY A 113 2.00 -0.95 4.48
CA GLY A 113 2.69 -0.76 5.75
C GLY A 113 3.16 0.69 5.95
N TYR A 114 3.77 1.29 4.93
CA TYR A 114 4.19 2.70 4.98
C TYR A 114 3.02 3.68 4.96
N LEU A 115 1.97 3.41 4.19
CA LEU A 115 0.78 4.25 4.12
C LEU A 115 0.10 4.34 5.50
N LEU A 116 -0.15 3.18 6.12
CA LEU A 116 -0.80 3.13 7.44
C LEU A 116 0.05 3.79 8.52
N TRP A 117 1.37 3.52 8.54
CA TRP A 117 2.28 4.17 9.47
C TRP A 117 2.29 5.69 9.27
N GLY A 118 2.34 6.15 8.02
CA GLY A 118 2.31 7.56 7.66
C GLY A 118 1.03 8.24 8.13
N GLN A 119 -0.13 7.57 7.99
CA GLN A 119 -1.42 8.07 8.43
C GLN A 119 -1.44 8.27 9.95
N TRP A 120 -0.95 7.29 10.73
CA TRP A 120 -0.87 7.37 12.20
C TRP A 120 0.04 8.51 12.64
N GLN A 121 1.25 8.58 12.07
CA GLN A 121 2.21 9.60 12.47
C GLN A 121 1.76 11.03 12.09
N PHE A 122 1.12 11.19 10.92
CA PHE A 122 0.67 12.50 10.47
C PHE A 122 -0.51 13.02 11.30
N HIS A 123 -1.55 12.20 11.50
CA HIS A 123 -2.76 12.61 12.20
C HIS A 123 -2.58 12.73 13.71
N GLU A 124 -1.60 12.03 14.31
CA GLU A 124 -1.43 12.05 15.76
C GLU A 124 -0.28 12.94 16.26
N VAL A 125 0.69 13.31 15.40
CA VAL A 125 1.87 14.11 15.81
C VAL A 125 1.95 15.43 15.08
N LEU A 126 1.69 15.45 13.77
CA LEU A 126 1.91 16.63 12.93
C LEU A 126 0.72 17.57 12.85
N PHE A 127 -0.50 17.07 12.99
CA PHE A 127 -1.69 17.86 12.69
C PHE A 127 -2.74 17.82 13.80
N HIS A 128 -3.02 18.98 14.40
CA HIS A 128 -4.06 19.18 15.43
C HIS A 128 -5.21 20.11 14.95
N GLY A 129 -5.29 20.40 13.65
CA GLY A 129 -6.29 21.31 13.06
C GLY A 129 -7.49 20.59 12.45
N ASP A 130 -8.20 21.26 11.53
CA ASP A 130 -9.37 20.72 10.83
C ASP A 130 -9.06 19.46 10.02
N ARG A 131 -9.83 18.40 10.27
CA ARG A 131 -9.59 17.05 9.75
C ARG A 131 -9.55 16.99 8.22
N MET A 132 -10.40 17.76 7.53
CA MET A 132 -10.41 17.85 6.07
C MET A 132 -9.10 18.44 5.52
N TYR A 133 -8.58 19.48 6.17
CA TYR A 133 -7.30 20.08 5.80
C TYR A 133 -6.14 19.12 6.08
N GLY A 134 -6.18 18.40 7.20
CA GLY A 134 -5.17 17.39 7.54
C GLY A 134 -5.06 16.29 6.47
N GLN A 135 -6.19 15.75 6.02
CA GLN A 135 -6.18 14.72 4.98
C GLN A 135 -5.71 15.23 3.61
N MET A 136 -6.09 16.46 3.23
CA MET A 136 -5.62 17.08 1.99
C MET A 136 -4.09 17.28 2.03
N VAL A 137 -3.54 17.75 3.14
CA VAL A 137 -2.09 17.90 3.31
C VAL A 137 -1.40 16.54 3.29
N PHE A 138 -1.97 15.51 3.93
CA PHE A 138 -1.44 14.15 3.87
C PHE A 138 -1.40 13.61 2.44
N ALA A 139 -2.48 13.73 1.68
CA ALA A 139 -2.54 13.27 0.29
C ALA A 139 -1.52 14.00 -0.60
N LEU A 140 -1.32 15.31 -0.39
CA LEU A 140 -0.30 16.10 -1.07
C LEU A 140 1.11 15.61 -0.71
N VAL A 141 1.42 15.45 0.58
CA VAL A 141 2.73 14.96 1.05
C VAL A 141 3.01 13.56 0.52
N ALA A 142 2.02 12.64 0.61
CA ALA A 142 2.13 11.30 0.07
C ALA A 142 2.41 11.32 -1.44
N SER A 143 1.75 12.20 -2.20
CA SER A 143 1.99 12.38 -3.64
C SER A 143 3.41 12.87 -3.93
N PHE A 144 3.93 13.85 -3.17
CA PHE A 144 5.31 14.32 -3.31
C PHE A 144 6.34 13.25 -2.95
N VAL A 145 6.09 12.46 -1.91
CA VAL A 145 6.94 11.33 -1.53
C VAL A 145 6.94 10.27 -2.64
N CYS A 146 5.76 9.90 -3.16
CA CYS A 146 5.64 8.96 -4.26
C CYS A 146 6.40 9.45 -5.50
N LEU A 147 6.22 10.71 -5.88
CA LEU A 147 6.94 11.33 -7.00
C LEU A 147 8.47 11.32 -6.76
N GLY A 148 8.90 11.65 -5.54
CA GLY A 148 10.31 11.59 -5.15
C GLY A 148 10.90 10.18 -5.31
N VAL A 149 10.18 9.16 -4.84
CA VAL A 149 10.58 7.75 -4.99
C VAL A 149 10.67 7.35 -6.47
N LEU A 150 9.68 7.73 -7.29
CA LEU A 150 9.69 7.45 -8.73
C LEU A 150 10.86 8.13 -9.46
N VAL A 151 11.16 9.39 -9.13
CA VAL A 151 12.32 10.12 -9.68
C VAL A 151 13.63 9.48 -9.25
N LEU A 152 13.74 9.04 -8.00
CA LEU A 152 14.92 8.35 -7.50
C LEU A 152 15.13 7.01 -8.24
N ILE A 153 14.08 6.21 -8.41
CA ILE A 153 14.13 4.96 -9.18
C ILE A 153 14.56 5.25 -10.62
N GLY A 154 13.95 6.24 -11.28
CA GLY A 154 14.28 6.61 -12.66
C GLY A 154 15.74 7.05 -12.83
N LYS A 155 16.26 7.91 -11.94
CA LYS A 155 17.67 8.33 -11.97
C LYS A 155 18.64 7.21 -11.65
N TRP A 156 18.25 6.29 -10.76
CA TRP A 156 19.08 5.13 -10.41
C TRP A 156 19.18 4.16 -11.58
N MET A 157 18.08 4.00 -12.34
CA MET A 157 18.02 3.19 -13.55
C MET A 157 18.85 3.78 -14.69
N GLU A 158 18.82 5.09 -14.94
CA GLU A 158 19.64 5.71 -15.99
C GLU A 158 21.14 5.41 -15.82
N ARG A 159 21.60 5.27 -14.57
CA ARG A 159 22.99 4.94 -14.26
C ARG A 159 23.33 3.46 -14.42
N ARG A 160 22.33 2.59 -14.49
CA ARG A 160 22.49 1.14 -14.48
C ARG A 160 21.85 0.61 -15.77
N HIS A 161 22.67 0.30 -16.78
CA HIS A 161 22.21 -0.35 -18.01
C HIS A 161 21.58 -1.71 -17.64
N GLN A 162 20.25 -1.76 -17.53
CA GLN A 162 19.53 -2.88 -16.92
C GLN A 162 18.78 -3.75 -17.95
N SER A 163 18.64 -5.03 -17.61
CA SER A 163 18.07 -6.09 -18.44
C SER A 163 16.54 -6.06 -18.45
N VAL A 164 15.91 -6.73 -19.43
CA VAL A 164 14.44 -6.83 -19.59
C VAL A 164 13.71 -7.31 -18.32
N GLN A 165 14.37 -8.12 -17.49
CA GLN A 165 13.78 -8.67 -16.26
C GLN A 165 13.67 -7.64 -15.12
N GLU A 166 14.56 -6.65 -15.08
CA GLU A 166 14.50 -5.54 -14.12
C GLU A 166 13.34 -4.60 -14.44
N THR A 167 12.93 -4.52 -15.70
CA THR A 167 11.77 -3.73 -16.16
C THR A 167 10.45 -4.22 -15.57
N ASN A 168 10.22 -5.54 -15.47
CA ASN A 168 8.96 -6.07 -14.93
C ASN A 168 8.78 -5.80 -13.43
N THR A 169 9.84 -6.01 -12.65
CA THR A 169 9.84 -5.69 -11.21
C THR A 169 9.69 -4.18 -10.98
N MET A 170 10.26 -3.36 -11.86
CA MET A 170 10.07 -1.91 -11.83
C MET A 170 8.62 -1.52 -12.07
N THR A 171 7.96 -2.06 -13.10
CA THR A 171 6.55 -1.78 -13.38
C THR A 171 5.67 -2.09 -12.17
N ILE A 172 5.87 -3.25 -11.53
CA ILE A 172 5.14 -3.64 -10.31
C ILE A 172 5.37 -2.63 -9.18
N THR A 173 6.61 -2.19 -8.99
CA THR A 173 6.98 -1.21 -7.95
C THR A 173 6.35 0.15 -8.22
N VAL A 174 6.40 0.62 -9.48
CA VAL A 174 5.79 1.89 -9.91
C VAL A 174 4.28 1.84 -9.71
N THR A 175 3.64 0.74 -10.12
CA THR A 175 2.19 0.53 -9.90
C THR A 175 1.86 0.60 -8.41
N GLY A 176 2.61 -0.09 -7.55
CA GLY A 176 2.37 -0.05 -6.09
C GLY A 176 2.50 1.34 -5.49
N VAL A 177 3.55 2.10 -5.88
CA VAL A 177 3.74 3.50 -5.45
C VAL A 177 2.61 4.40 -5.96
N SER A 178 2.17 4.22 -7.20
CA SER A 178 1.06 4.99 -7.78
C SER A 178 -0.28 4.72 -7.06
N LEU A 179 -0.49 3.47 -6.64
CA LEU A 179 -1.73 3.05 -5.96
C LEU A 179 -1.82 3.64 -4.55
N VAL A 180 -0.69 3.79 -3.85
CA VAL A 180 -0.60 4.52 -2.57
C VAL A 180 -1.06 5.97 -2.72
N ALA A 181 -0.59 6.66 -3.76
CA ALA A 181 -1.01 8.03 -4.04
C ALA A 181 -2.51 8.09 -4.36
N ALA A 182 -3.01 7.17 -5.20
CA ALA A 182 -4.42 7.10 -5.56
C ALA A 182 -5.32 6.90 -4.32
N TRP A 183 -4.99 5.94 -3.46
CA TRP A 183 -5.75 5.67 -2.24
C TRP A 183 -5.70 6.82 -1.23
N SER A 184 -4.57 7.54 -1.15
CA SER A 184 -4.47 8.72 -0.29
C SER A 184 -5.45 9.82 -0.71
N TRP A 185 -5.68 9.98 -2.01
CA TRP A 185 -6.67 10.92 -2.56
C TRP A 185 -8.10 10.41 -2.42
N GLU A 186 -8.34 9.13 -2.66
CA GLU A 186 -9.66 8.51 -2.46
C GLU A 186 -10.16 8.74 -1.03
N PHE A 187 -9.27 8.58 -0.04
CA PHE A 187 -9.56 8.86 1.36
C PHE A 187 -9.96 10.31 1.63
N CYS A 188 -9.22 11.26 1.03
CA CYS A 188 -9.52 12.68 1.13
C CYS A 188 -10.88 13.02 0.51
N PHE A 189 -11.22 12.41 -0.63
CA PHE A 189 -12.50 12.64 -1.30
C PHE A 189 -13.69 12.05 -0.53
N ASN A 190 -13.55 10.83 0.00
CA ASN A 190 -14.60 10.22 0.81
C ASN A 190 -14.94 11.10 2.02
N THR A 191 -13.92 11.62 2.71
CA THR A 191 -14.14 12.52 3.84
C THR A 191 -14.78 13.85 3.42
N ALA A 192 -14.40 14.38 2.25
CA ALA A 192 -15.02 15.60 1.73
C ALA A 192 -16.51 15.37 1.39
N PHE A 193 -16.86 14.22 0.81
CA PHE A 193 -18.26 13.87 0.52
C PHE A 193 -19.08 13.68 1.79
N ASP A 194 -18.52 13.05 2.82
CA ASP A 194 -19.21 12.89 4.11
C ASP A 194 -19.57 14.24 4.73
N ILE A 195 -18.64 15.22 4.70
CA ILE A 195 -18.88 16.57 5.25
C ILE A 195 -19.93 17.35 4.44
N ILE A 196 -19.98 17.14 3.11
CA ILE A 196 -20.95 17.81 2.23
C ILE A 196 -22.35 17.15 2.33
N GLY A 197 -22.38 15.86 2.69
CA GLY A 197 -23.61 15.08 2.81
C GLY A 197 -24.39 15.29 4.11
N GLU A 198 -23.73 15.82 5.15
CA GLU A 198 -24.36 16.31 6.40
C GLU A 198 -24.92 17.73 6.28
#